data_AF-A0AAV4A3P4-F1
#
_entry.id   AF-A0AAV4A3P4-F1
#
_cell.length_a   1.000
_cell.length_b   1.000
_cell.length_c   1.000
_cell.angle_alpha   90.00
_cell.angle_beta   90.00
_cell.angle_gamma   90.00
#
_symmetry.space_group_name_H-M   'P 1'
#
loop_
_entity.id
_entity.type
_entity.pdbx_description
1 polymer ?
#
loop_
_entity_poly.entity_id
_entity_poly.type
_entity_poly.pdbx_seq_one_letter_code
_entity_poly.pdbx_strand_id
1 'polypeptide(L)'
;MEIHPEQKDGVYKQFQDVFEGIGTLPGLYHIETDPHVTPIHHAARRLPISFNDCAKKELNKMEKLGVIEKQESFTDWASPMVVVEKPNKSLRICLDPRNLNKAIKRERFTISNPEEILAKLAGAKYFSKFDATSGF
;
A
#
# COMPACT_ATOMS: atom_id res chain seq x y z
N MET A 1 -22.86 13.63 -16.53
CA MET A 1 -23.40 12.27 -16.74
C MET A 1 -23.62 11.70 -15.35
N GLU A 2 -24.85 11.82 -14.87
CA GLU A 2 -25.22 11.44 -13.50
C GLU A 2 -25.32 9.92 -13.39
N ILE A 3 -24.76 9.39 -12.30
CA ILE A 3 -24.82 7.96 -11.99
C ILE A 3 -26.21 7.73 -11.39
N HIS A 4 -27.04 6.90 -12.02
CA HIS A 4 -28.35 6.54 -11.46
C HIS A 4 -28.15 5.88 -10.08
N PRO A 5 -28.66 6.48 -8.99
CA PRO A 5 -28.39 6.00 -7.62
C PRO A 5 -28.86 4.57 -7.37
N GLU A 6 -29.93 4.16 -8.04
CA GLU A 6 -30.62 2.89 -7.80
C GLU A 6 -29.80 1.65 -8.19
N GLN A 7 -28.82 1.80 -9.10
CA GLN A 7 -27.94 0.70 -9.50
C GLN A 7 -26.80 0.47 -8.50
N LYS A 8 -26.44 1.47 -7.68
CA LYS A 8 -25.36 1.34 -6.70
C LYS A 8 -25.74 0.40 -5.57
N ASP A 9 -26.95 0.54 -5.03
CA ASP A 9 -27.39 -0.25 -3.87
C ASP A 9 -27.50 -1.75 -4.17
N GLY A 10 -27.85 -2.12 -5.41
CA GLY A 10 -27.84 -3.51 -5.87
C GLY A 10 -26.42 -4.10 -5.89
N VAL A 11 -25.45 -3.36 -6.45
CA VAL A 11 -24.04 -3.78 -6.54
C VAL A 11 -23.41 -3.89 -5.15
N TYR A 12 -23.66 -2.93 -4.26
CA TYR A 12 -23.17 -3.00 -2.88
C TYR A 12 -23.72 -4.19 -2.12
N LYS A 13 -25.02 -4.48 -2.25
CA LYS A 13 -25.64 -5.66 -1.60
C LYS A 13 -25.11 -6.97 -2.15
N GLN A 14 -24.85 -7.04 -3.46
CA GLN A 14 -24.38 -8.26 -4.10
C GLN A 14 -22.91 -8.57 -3.80
N PHE A 15 -22.06 -7.55 -3.72
CA PHE A 15 -20.61 -7.67 -3.55
C PHE A 15 -20.15 -7.04 -2.24
N GLN A 16 -20.92 -7.21 -1.16
CA GLN A 16 -20.63 -6.56 0.12
C GLN A 16 -19.21 -6.88 0.61
N ASP A 17 -18.74 -8.10 0.36
CA ASP A 17 -17.41 -8.60 0.70
C ASP A 17 -16.27 -7.77 0.07
N VAL A 18 -16.43 -7.26 -1.15
CA VAL A 18 -15.36 -6.46 -1.80
C VAL A 18 -15.26 -5.03 -1.27
N PHE A 19 -16.27 -4.59 -0.50
CA PHE A 19 -16.32 -3.25 0.09
C PHE A 19 -15.99 -3.25 1.60
N GLU A 20 -15.63 -4.39 2.17
CA GLU A 20 -15.28 -4.54 3.59
C GLU A 20 -13.77 -4.72 3.80
N GLY A 21 -13.21 -3.94 4.72
CA GLY A 21 -11.79 -4.06 5.11
C GLY A 21 -10.80 -3.60 4.02
N ILE A 22 -9.56 -4.09 4.13
CA ILE A 22 -8.47 -3.80 3.16
C ILE A 22 -8.31 -4.92 2.12
N GLY A 23 -8.83 -6.12 2.39
CA GLY A 23 -8.66 -7.30 1.55
C GLY A 23 -7.21 -7.84 1.56
N THR A 24 -7.00 -8.95 0.86
CA THR A 24 -5.67 -9.50 0.58
C THR A 24 -5.66 -10.07 -0.84
N LEU A 25 -4.50 -10.04 -1.51
CA LEU A 25 -4.31 -10.77 -2.76
C LEU A 25 -3.85 -12.20 -2.46
N PRO A 26 -4.33 -13.20 -3.21
CA PRO A 26 -3.88 -14.58 -3.02
C PRO A 26 -2.41 -14.72 -3.44
N GLY A 27 -1.66 -15.50 -2.66
CA GLY A 27 -0.25 -15.82 -2.93
C GLY A 27 0.75 -15.01 -2.10
N LEU A 28 2.01 -15.42 -2.17
CA LEU A 28 3.12 -14.73 -1.55
C LEU A 28 3.85 -13.90 -2.60
N TYR A 29 4.15 -12.64 -2.27
CA TYR A 29 4.98 -11.80 -3.12
C TYR A 29 6.45 -11.98 -2.74
N HIS A 30 7.29 -12.34 -3.71
CA HIS A 30 8.73 -12.49 -3.53
C HIS A 30 9.46 -11.27 -4.09
N ILE A 31 10.30 -10.63 -3.26
CA ILE A 31 11.16 -9.52 -3.69
C ILE A 31 12.54 -10.06 -3.97
N GLU A 32 12.90 -10.11 -5.26
CA GLU A 32 14.23 -10.53 -5.68
C GLU A 32 15.27 -9.43 -5.45
N THR A 33 16.39 -9.78 -4.80
CA THR A 33 17.50 -8.86 -4.54
C THR A 33 18.78 -9.29 -5.23
N ASP A 34 19.65 -8.34 -5.56
CA ASP A 34 20.99 -8.60 -6.09
C ASP A 34 21.90 -9.12 -4.97
N PRO A 35 22.40 -10.37 -5.05
CA PRO A 35 23.26 -10.96 -4.02
C PRO A 35 24.61 -10.23 -3.88
N HIS A 36 24.98 -9.39 -4.83
CA HIS A 36 26.21 -8.59 -4.76
C HIS A 36 26.04 -7.30 -3.96
N VAL A 37 24.81 -6.92 -3.60
CA VAL A 37 24.56 -5.75 -2.76
C VAL A 37 24.52 -6.17 -1.29
N THR A 38 25.45 -5.66 -0.49
CA THR A 38 25.48 -5.93 0.95
C THR A 38 24.21 -5.41 1.64
N PRO A 39 23.49 -6.25 2.40
CA PRO A 39 22.37 -5.83 3.21
C PRO A 39 22.73 -4.72 4.21
N ILE A 40 21.78 -3.82 4.43
CA ILE A 40 21.97 -2.74 5.40
C ILE A 40 20.87 -2.79 6.45
N HIS A 41 21.30 -2.92 7.70
CA HIS A 41 20.46 -2.86 8.88
C HIS A 41 20.58 -1.48 9.55
N HIS A 42 19.60 -0.60 9.35
CA HIS A 42 19.57 0.73 9.96
C HIS A 42 19.04 0.69 11.38
N ALA A 43 19.56 1.57 12.24
CA ALA A 43 18.94 1.86 13.53
C ALA A 43 17.61 2.59 13.35
N ALA A 44 16.68 2.41 14.30
CA ALA A 44 15.42 3.13 14.33
C ALA A 44 15.66 4.65 14.47
N ARG A 45 14.87 5.46 13.74
CA ARG A 45 14.93 6.91 13.86
C ARG A 45 14.31 7.35 15.17
N ARG A 46 14.92 8.36 15.78
CA ARG A 46 14.32 9.04 16.94
C ARG A 46 13.08 9.80 16.51
N LEU A 47 11.99 9.61 17.24
CA LEU A 47 10.77 10.38 17.09
C LEU A 47 10.70 11.45 18.20
N PRO A 48 10.07 12.60 17.93
CA PRO A 48 9.62 13.49 19.00
C PRO A 48 8.74 12.74 19.99
N ILE A 49 8.90 13.02 21.28
CA ILE A 49 8.16 12.35 22.36
C ILE A 49 6.64 12.46 22.14
N SER A 50 6.17 13.61 21.64
CA SER A 50 4.76 13.86 21.30
C SER A 50 4.18 12.90 20.26
N PHE A 51 5.02 12.27 19.43
CA PHE A 51 4.58 11.35 18.38
C PHE A 51 4.56 9.89 18.82
N ASN A 52 5.18 9.54 19.96
CA ASN A 52 5.32 8.15 20.39
C ASN A 52 3.98 7.43 20.54
N ASP A 53 3.02 8.03 21.25
CA ASP A 53 1.71 7.41 21.48
C ASP A 53 0.91 7.27 20.19
N CYS A 54 0.97 8.28 19.33
CA CYS A 54 0.26 8.26 18.05
C CYS A 54 0.89 7.23 17.08
N ALA A 55 2.22 7.15 17.03
CA ALA A 55 2.94 6.17 16.23
C ALA A 55 2.64 4.75 16.70
N LYS A 56 2.69 4.50 18.02
CA LYS A 56 2.34 3.21 18.61
C LYS A 56 0.89 2.82 18.30
N LYS A 57 -0.05 3.76 18.38
CA LYS A 57 -1.46 3.51 18.02
C LYS A 57 -1.61 3.09 16.55
N GLU A 58 -0.91 3.75 15.63
CA GLU A 58 -0.98 3.41 14.21
C GLU A 58 -0.29 2.07 13.90
N LEU A 59 0.87 1.77 14.51
CA LEU A 59 1.52 0.45 14.40
C LEU A 59 0.62 -0.68 14.88
N ASN A 60 0.01 -0.52 16.06
CA ASN A 60 -0.94 -1.51 16.59
C ASN A 60 -2.16 -1.70 15.69
N LYS A 61 -2.60 -0.63 15.01
CA LYS A 61 -3.69 -0.72 14.04
C LYS A 61 -3.26 -1.51 12.79
N MET A 62 -2.06 -1.24 12.26
CA MET A 62 -1.51 -1.97 11.11
C MET A 62 -1.31 -3.46 11.43
N GLU A 63 -0.82 -3.79 12.64
CA GLU A 63 -0.70 -5.18 13.12
C GLU A 63 -2.06 -5.87 13.19
N LYS A 64 -3.07 -5.21 13.78
CA LYS A 64 -4.45 -5.74 13.83
C LYS A 64 -5.10 -5.93 12.46
N LEU A 65 -4.73 -5.10 11.49
CA LEU A 65 -5.19 -5.22 10.11
C LEU A 65 -4.42 -6.29 9.32
N GLY A 66 -3.38 -6.91 9.89
CA GLY A 66 -2.53 -7.88 9.20
C GLY A 66 -1.60 -7.27 8.16
N VAL A 67 -1.39 -5.95 8.18
CA VAL A 67 -0.51 -5.24 7.22
C VAL A 67 0.97 -5.41 7.59
N ILE A 68 1.25 -5.55 8.89
CA ILE A 68 2.61 -5.79 9.41
C ILE A 68 2.55 -6.86 10.50
N GLU A 69 3.69 -7.49 10.76
CA GLU A 69 3.91 -8.40 11.87
C GLU A 69 5.19 -8.05 12.63
N LYS A 70 5.30 -8.55 13.86
CA LYS A 70 6.53 -8.41 14.63
C LYS A 70 7.57 -9.38 14.13
N GLN A 71 8.78 -8.86 13.94
CA GLN A 71 9.94 -9.68 13.63
C GLN A 71 10.79 -9.83 14.89
N GLU A 72 10.77 -11.02 15.48
CA GLU A 72 11.49 -11.37 16.72
C GLU A 72 12.86 -12.01 16.43
N SER A 73 13.13 -12.36 15.16
CA SER A 73 14.38 -12.96 14.71
C SER A 73 15.29 -11.95 14.01
N PHE A 74 16.57 -12.29 13.88
CA PHE A 74 17.55 -11.45 13.20
C PHE A 74 17.19 -11.28 11.71
N THR A 75 17.37 -10.08 11.18
CA THR A 75 17.22 -9.79 9.74
C THR A 75 18.44 -9.06 9.19
N ASP A 76 18.79 -9.37 7.95
CA ASP A 76 19.89 -8.68 7.25
C ASP A 76 19.51 -7.26 6.80
N TRP A 77 18.22 -7.06 6.52
CA TRP A 77 17.67 -5.79 6.09
C TRP A 77 16.81 -5.17 7.19
N ALA A 78 17.08 -3.91 7.51
CA ALA A 78 16.17 -3.08 8.31
C ALA A 78 16.20 -1.66 7.76
N SER A 79 15.04 -1.20 7.28
CA SER A 79 14.88 0.17 6.78
C SER A 79 14.28 1.04 7.88
N PRO A 80 14.76 2.28 8.06
CA PRO A 80 14.27 3.12 9.14
C PRO A 80 12.84 3.58 8.87
N MET A 81 12.05 3.66 9.93
CA MET A 81 10.70 4.23 9.89
C MET A 81 10.75 5.75 9.71
N VAL A 82 9.83 6.27 8.91
CA VAL A 82 9.57 7.70 8.70
C VAL A 82 8.14 8.00 9.07
N VAL A 83 7.93 9.13 9.73
CA VAL A 83 6.60 9.57 10.18
C VAL A 83 6.28 10.89 9.49
N VAL A 84 5.08 10.97 8.92
CA VAL A 84 4.55 12.19 8.29
C VAL A 84 3.22 12.55 8.95
N GLU A 85 3.09 13.79 9.41
CA GLU A 85 1.83 14.29 9.96
C GLU A 85 0.85 14.62 8.82
N LYS A 86 -0.36 14.07 8.88
CA LYS A 86 -1.44 14.41 7.94
C LYS A 86 -2.12 15.71 8.37
N PRO A 87 -2.85 16.39 7.46
CA PRO A 87 -3.61 17.61 7.82
C PRO A 87 -4.58 17.42 8.99
N ASN A 88 -5.12 16.21 9.16
CA ASN A 88 -6.02 15.85 10.27
C ASN A 88 -5.28 15.49 11.58
N LYS A 89 -3.99 15.81 11.73
CA LYS A 89 -3.15 15.54 12.89
C LYS A 89 -2.86 14.06 13.18
N SER A 90 -3.35 13.13 12.35
CA SER A 90 -2.93 11.73 12.43
C SER A 90 -1.58 11.51 11.76
N LEU A 91 -0.85 10.48 12.20
CA LEU A 91 0.44 10.12 11.61
C LEU A 91 0.25 9.14 10.45
N ARG A 92 1.08 9.29 9.41
CA ARG A 92 1.34 8.28 8.38
C ARG A 92 2.71 7.68 8.66
N ILE A 93 2.73 6.38 8.88
CA ILE A 93 3.96 5.61 9.04
C ILE A 93 4.41 5.15 7.66
N CYS A 94 5.67 5.42 7.33
CA CYS A 94 6.29 5.06 6.07
C CYS A 94 7.61 4.32 6.33
N LEU A 95 7.98 3.44 5.42
CA LEU A 95 9.33 2.89 5.34
C LEU A 95 10.22 3.85 4.54
N ASP A 96 11.51 3.96 4.87
CA ASP A 96 12.52 4.54 3.97
C ASP A 96 13.30 3.42 3.25
N PRO A 97 12.82 2.95 2.08
CA PRO A 97 13.40 1.80 1.39
C PRO A 97 14.60 2.18 0.52
N ARG A 98 15.20 3.37 0.63
CA ARG A 98 16.20 3.86 -0.35
C ARG A 98 17.37 2.89 -0.56
N ASN A 99 17.84 2.21 0.49
CA ASN A 99 18.93 1.24 0.37
C ASN A 99 18.44 -0.12 -0.15
N LEU A 100 17.30 -0.60 0.33
CA LEU A 100 16.68 -1.82 -0.19
C LEU A 100 16.38 -1.70 -1.69
N ASN A 101 15.84 -0.55 -2.13
CA ASN A 101 15.53 -0.26 -3.52
C ASN A 101 16.71 -0.36 -4.47
N LYS A 102 17.95 -0.18 -3.99
CA LYS A 102 19.17 -0.36 -4.80
C LYS A 102 19.51 -1.84 -5.01
N ALA A 103 19.10 -2.70 -4.08
CA ALA A 103 19.29 -4.14 -4.16
C ALA A 103 18.17 -4.83 -4.94
N ILE A 104 16.95 -4.28 -4.95
CA ILE A 104 15.81 -4.92 -5.63
C ILE A 104 16.04 -5.02 -7.14
N LYS A 105 15.97 -6.24 -7.68
CA LYS A 105 15.88 -6.47 -9.12
C LYS A 105 14.45 -6.18 -9.58
N ARG A 106 14.25 -5.03 -10.23
CA ARG A 106 12.91 -4.56 -10.62
C ARG A 106 12.34 -5.39 -11.77
N GLU A 107 11.20 -6.01 -11.51
CA GLU A 107 10.33 -6.52 -12.56
C GLU A 107 9.83 -5.36 -13.44
N ARG A 108 9.80 -5.59 -14.75
CA ARG A 108 9.32 -4.60 -15.72
C ARG A 108 7.93 -4.99 -16.18
N PHE A 109 6.92 -4.41 -15.54
CA PHE A 109 5.55 -4.45 -16.03
C PHE A 109 5.25 -3.16 -16.80
N THR A 110 4.75 -3.28 -18.02
CA THR A 110 4.38 -2.13 -18.85
C THR A 110 2.94 -1.74 -18.57
N ILE A 111 2.74 -0.54 -18.03
CA ILE A 111 1.42 0.07 -17.95
C ILE A 111 1.13 0.72 -19.31
N SER A 112 -0.02 0.40 -19.92
CA SER A 112 -0.46 1.05 -21.17
C SER A 112 -0.52 2.56 -20.99
N ASN A 113 -0.15 3.30 -22.04
CA ASN A 113 -0.30 4.75 -22.02
C ASN A 113 -1.80 5.14 -22.00
N PRO A 114 -2.14 6.33 -21.48
CA PRO A 114 -3.53 6.79 -21.43
C PRO A 114 -4.22 6.81 -22.80
N GLU A 115 -3.52 7.11 -23.88
CA GLU A 115 -4.05 7.17 -25.25
C GLU A 115 -4.49 5.78 -25.76
N GLU A 116 -3.71 4.73 -25.50
CA GLU A 116 -4.03 3.34 -25.79
C GLU A 116 -5.26 2.87 -25.01
N ILE A 117 -5.33 3.25 -23.73
CA ILE A 117 -6.49 2.94 -22.89
C ILE A 117 -7.72 3.64 -23.46
N LEU A 118 -7.62 4.92 -23.83
CA LEU A 118 -8.74 5.69 -24.37
C LEU A 118 -9.21 5.14 -25.73
N ALA A 119 -8.28 4.73 -26.60
CA ALA A 119 -8.61 4.11 -27.87
C ALA A 119 -9.42 2.81 -27.68
N LYS A 120 -9.09 2.00 -26.66
CA LYS A 120 -9.85 0.77 -26.30
C LYS A 120 -11.26 1.07 -25.80
N LEU A 121 -11.52 2.29 -25.33
CA LEU A 121 -12.83 2.72 -24.83
C LEU A 121 -13.72 3.33 -25.92
N ALA A 122 -13.23 3.46 -27.15
CA ALA A 122 -13.99 4.06 -28.26
C ALA A 122 -15.32 3.32 -28.51
N GLY A 123 -16.41 4.08 -28.58
CA GLY A 123 -17.76 3.53 -28.80
C GLY A 123 -18.47 3.02 -27.54
N ALA A 124 -17.81 3.00 -26.38
CA ALA A 124 -18.46 2.71 -25.11
C ALA A 124 -19.46 3.83 -24.73
N LYS A 125 -20.64 3.44 -24.24
CA LYS A 125 -21.73 4.36 -23.89
C LYS A 125 -21.87 4.60 -22.38
N TYR A 126 -21.33 3.70 -21.57
CA TYR A 126 -21.41 3.73 -20.12
C TYR A 126 -20.05 3.39 -19.52
N PHE A 127 -19.68 4.09 -18.44
CA PHE A 127 -18.42 3.92 -17.75
C PHE A 127 -18.66 3.78 -16.25
N SER A 128 -17.87 2.93 -15.61
CA SER A 128 -17.81 2.79 -14.16
C SER A 128 -16.36 2.91 -13.72
N LYS A 129 -16.12 3.60 -12.62
CA LYS A 129 -14.80 3.75 -12.02
C LYS A 129 -14.79 3.07 -10.66
N PHE A 130 -13.77 2.26 -10.43
CA PHE A 130 -13.49 1.63 -9.15
C PHE A 130 -12.10 2.07 -8.70
N ASP A 131 -11.93 2.23 -7.39
CA ASP A 131 -10.67 2.62 -6.76
C ASP A 131 -10.41 1.68 -5.59
N ALA A 132 -9.27 1.00 -5.60
CA ALA A 132 -8.89 0.07 -4.54
C ALA A 132 -8.33 0.84 -3.36
N THR A 133 -9.03 0.78 -2.22
CA THR A 133 -8.58 1.46 -1.00
C THR A 133 -7.30 0.80 -0.51
N SER A 134 -6.21 1.58 -0.41
CA SER A 134 -4.89 1.08 0.04
C SER A 134 -4.32 -0.05 -0.83
N GLY A 135 -4.60 -0.08 -2.13
CA GLY A 135 -4.17 -1.15 -3.05
C GLY A 135 -2.69 -1.18 -3.45
N PHE A 136 -1.79 -0.76 -2.57
CA PHE A 136 -0.34 -0.93 -2.75
C PHE A 136 0.08 -2.39 -2.57
#